data_AF-A0A3D1NR61-F1
#
_entry.id   AF-A0A3D1NR61-F1
#
_cell.length_a   1.000
_cell.length_b   1.000
_cell.length_c   1.000
_cell.angle_alpha   90.00
_cell.angle_beta   90.00
_cell.angle_gamma   90.00
#
_symmetry.space_group_name_H-M   'P 1'
#
loop_
_entity.id
_entity.type
_entity.pdbx_description
1 polymer ?
#
loop_
_entity_poly.entity_id
_entity_poly.type
_entity_poly.pdbx_seq_one_letter_code
_entity_poly.pdbx_strand_id
1 'polypeptide(L)'
;MTNLPYRQAMLIKHTAWMNTRLLTRGPRPEDERYVPLAVRMLTLVGCLNYAMLDLESELTASGLFHHETKRRYTQAQTLVTQAHGIAWSMLRKIDDRAARQYNDKTDEAYRTISGCILLEAPQRSYNIVLSLCRIISSLNGRISGRYDFNPAKPLVRIPALLECIGIEDCKIDGIIELNLID
;
A
#
# COMPACT_ATOMS: atom_id res chain seq x y z
N MET A 1 23.82 13.35 -27.01
CA MET A 1 23.71 12.97 -25.58
C MET A 1 22.85 14.02 -24.89
N THR A 2 21.55 13.77 -24.82
CA THR A 2 20.55 14.73 -24.32
C THR A 2 20.23 14.42 -22.87
N ASN A 3 20.71 15.29 -21.98
CA ASN A 3 20.39 15.34 -20.55
C ASN A 3 18.89 15.20 -20.33
N LEU A 4 18.48 14.29 -19.44
CA LEU A 4 17.11 14.16 -18.95
C LEU A 4 16.67 15.50 -18.30
N PRO A 5 15.81 16.31 -18.95
CA PRO A 5 15.64 17.71 -18.57
C PRO A 5 14.33 17.92 -17.80
N TYR A 6 14.40 18.42 -16.56
CA TYR A 6 13.36 19.15 -15.80
C TYR A 6 11.96 18.49 -15.57
N ARG A 7 11.39 17.77 -16.55
CA ARG A 7 10.14 17.02 -16.50
C ARG A 7 10.18 15.84 -15.52
N GLN A 8 11.31 15.16 -15.36
CA GLN A 8 11.48 14.12 -14.33
C GLN A 8 11.58 14.71 -12.90
N ALA A 9 12.15 15.90 -12.74
CA ALA A 9 12.11 16.61 -11.45
C ALA A 9 10.69 17.11 -11.09
N MET A 10 9.86 17.41 -12.09
CA MET A 10 8.41 17.68 -11.91
C MET A 10 7.60 16.41 -11.53
N LEU A 11 8.03 15.23 -11.97
CA LEU A 11 7.45 13.93 -11.55
C LEU A 11 7.69 13.64 -10.05
N ILE A 12 8.78 14.14 -9.49
CA ILE A 12 9.12 14.09 -8.05
C ILE A 12 8.38 15.17 -7.25
N LYS A 13 8.08 16.34 -7.87
CA LYS A 13 7.29 17.44 -7.28
C LYS A 13 5.85 17.05 -6.92
N HIS A 14 5.21 16.16 -7.68
CA HIS A 14 3.76 15.93 -7.58
C HIS A 14 3.34 14.68 -6.79
N THR A 15 4.25 13.75 -6.54
CA THR A 15 4.04 12.54 -5.71
C THR A 15 4.22 12.82 -4.21
N ALA A 16 4.73 14.00 -3.84
CA ALA A 16 5.04 14.45 -2.47
C ALA A 16 3.89 15.13 -1.69
N TRP A 17 2.66 15.08 -2.22
CA TRP A 17 1.70 16.19 -2.14
C TRP A 17 0.75 16.27 -0.94
N MET A 18 1.19 15.96 0.29
CA MET A 18 0.48 16.40 1.51
C MET A 18 1.40 16.91 2.64
N ASN A 19 2.66 17.25 2.33
CA ASN A 19 3.46 18.10 3.21
C ASN A 19 3.48 19.52 2.63
N THR A 20 2.71 20.43 3.25
CA THR A 20 2.70 21.87 2.92
C THR A 20 4.10 22.50 2.92
N ARG A 21 5.06 21.89 3.62
CA ARG A 21 6.48 22.28 3.68
C ARG A 21 7.31 21.94 2.43
N LEU A 22 6.90 20.96 1.62
CA LEU A 22 7.59 20.59 0.37
C LEU A 22 7.18 21.49 -0.79
N LEU A 23 5.89 21.84 -0.86
CA LEU A 23 5.35 22.80 -1.83
C LEU A 23 6.06 24.16 -1.80
N THR A 24 6.56 24.55 -0.62
CA THR A 24 7.26 25.81 -0.37
C THR A 24 8.76 25.77 -0.68
N ARG A 25 9.40 24.58 -0.72
CA ARG A 25 10.87 24.44 -0.91
C ARG A 25 11.29 23.82 -2.25
N GLY A 26 10.41 23.09 -2.93
CA GLY A 26 10.71 22.39 -4.18
C GLY A 26 11.59 21.14 -4.00
N PRO A 27 11.60 20.21 -4.97
CA PRO A 27 12.41 18.99 -4.91
C PRO A 27 13.90 19.31 -5.04
N ARG A 28 14.72 18.65 -4.21
CA ARG A 28 16.19 18.68 -4.29
C ARG A 28 16.69 17.41 -4.98
N PRO A 29 17.90 17.43 -5.58
CA PRO A 29 18.52 16.20 -6.11
C PRO A 29 18.62 15.07 -5.08
N GLU A 30 18.83 15.41 -3.81
CA GLU A 30 18.85 14.47 -2.68
C GLU A 30 17.55 13.66 -2.52
N ASP A 31 16.43 14.15 -3.03
CA ASP A 31 15.12 13.55 -2.82
C ASP A 31 14.85 12.38 -3.77
N GLU A 32 15.63 12.25 -4.85
CA GLU A 32 15.53 11.18 -5.84
C GLU A 32 15.68 9.79 -5.18
N ARG A 33 16.48 9.68 -4.13
CA ARG A 33 16.67 8.45 -3.35
C ARG A 33 15.39 7.91 -2.68
N TYR A 34 14.38 8.76 -2.47
CA TYR A 34 13.12 8.36 -1.84
C TYR A 34 12.07 7.88 -2.85
N VAL A 35 12.28 8.15 -4.14
CA VAL A 35 11.32 7.81 -5.20
C VAL A 35 11.04 6.30 -5.26
N PRO A 36 12.06 5.40 -5.23
CA PRO A 36 11.80 3.95 -5.23
C PRO A 36 11.00 3.49 -4.00
N LEU A 37 11.28 4.05 -2.83
CA LEU A 37 10.57 3.74 -1.59
C LEU A 37 9.10 4.19 -1.65
N ALA A 38 8.85 5.39 -2.17
CA ALA A 38 7.50 5.93 -2.33
C ALA A 38 6.69 5.11 -3.36
N VAL A 39 7.29 4.76 -4.49
CA VAL A 39 6.64 3.90 -5.51
C VAL A 39 6.29 2.54 -4.90
N ARG A 40 7.24 1.89 -4.24
CA ARG A 40 7.01 0.59 -3.57
C ARG A 40 5.89 0.68 -2.56
N MET A 41 5.90 1.70 -1.70
CA MET A 41 4.86 1.89 -0.69
C MET A 41 3.47 2.08 -1.33
N LEU A 42 3.35 2.90 -2.37
CA LEU A 42 2.07 3.09 -3.06
C LEU A 42 1.59 1.79 -3.71
N THR A 43 2.49 1.02 -4.33
CA THR A 43 2.15 -0.30 -4.90
C THR A 43 1.60 -1.23 -3.82
N LEU A 44 2.26 -1.30 -2.66
CA LEU A 44 1.78 -2.10 -1.52
C LEU A 44 0.43 -1.61 -0.97
N VAL A 45 0.15 -0.30 -0.98
CA VAL A 45 -1.19 0.23 -0.65
C VAL A 45 -2.24 -0.28 -1.64
N GLY A 46 -1.90 -0.40 -2.92
CA GLY A 46 -2.77 -1.02 -3.92
C GLY A 46 -2.96 -2.51 -3.67
N CYS A 47 -1.89 -3.24 -3.37
CA CYS A 47 -1.95 -4.67 -3.05
C CYS A 47 -2.80 -4.92 -1.79
N LEU A 48 -2.74 -4.02 -0.80
CA LEU A 48 -3.57 -4.09 0.40
C LEU A 48 -5.06 -4.01 0.06
N ASN A 49 -5.44 -3.21 -0.94
CA ASN A 49 -6.83 -3.14 -1.40
C ASN A 49 -7.29 -4.47 -2.01
N TYR A 50 -6.46 -5.14 -2.82
CA TYR A 50 -6.78 -6.48 -3.33
C TYR A 50 -6.84 -7.52 -2.21
N ALA A 51 -5.86 -7.50 -1.29
CA ALA A 51 -5.81 -8.42 -0.17
C ALA A 51 -7.06 -8.37 0.72
N MET A 52 -7.63 -7.16 0.90
CA MET A 52 -8.88 -7.01 1.64
C MET A 52 -10.08 -7.62 0.90
N LEU A 53 -10.18 -7.46 -0.42
CA LEU A 53 -11.25 -8.08 -1.22
C LEU A 53 -11.19 -9.61 -1.17
N ASP A 54 -9.98 -10.17 -1.24
CA ASP A 54 -9.76 -11.60 -1.08
C ASP A 54 -10.12 -12.05 0.35
N LEU A 55 -9.75 -11.27 1.37
CA LEU A 55 -10.11 -11.55 2.76
C LEU A 55 -11.62 -11.61 2.97
N GLU A 56 -12.39 -10.66 2.44
CA GLU A 56 -13.86 -10.71 2.51
C GLU A 56 -14.43 -11.97 1.86
N SER A 57 -13.90 -12.33 0.70
CA SER A 57 -14.31 -13.53 -0.04
C SER A 57 -14.01 -14.80 0.76
N GLU A 58 -12.79 -14.91 1.30
CA GLU A 58 -12.34 -16.07 2.08
C GLU A 58 -13.06 -16.18 3.44
N LEU A 59 -13.32 -15.06 4.14
CA LEU A 59 -14.09 -15.05 5.39
C LEU A 59 -15.57 -15.41 5.15
N THR A 60 -16.14 -14.98 4.04
CA THR A 60 -17.52 -15.32 3.68
C THR A 60 -17.64 -16.80 3.38
N ALA A 61 -16.70 -17.36 2.60
CA ALA A 61 -16.68 -18.78 2.25
C ALA A 61 -16.46 -19.70 3.47
N SER A 62 -15.67 -19.25 4.45
CA SER A 62 -15.39 -20.00 5.69
C SER A 62 -16.45 -19.82 6.78
N GLY A 63 -17.45 -18.97 6.58
CA GLY A 63 -18.48 -18.69 7.58
C GLY A 63 -18.02 -17.83 8.76
N LEU A 64 -16.80 -17.26 8.71
CA LEU A 64 -16.24 -16.39 9.74
C LEU A 64 -16.68 -14.92 9.60
N PHE A 65 -17.44 -14.58 8.55
CA PHE A 65 -17.91 -13.21 8.29
C PHE A 65 -19.19 -12.84 9.04
N HIS A 66 -19.19 -13.03 10.36
CA HIS A 66 -20.30 -12.66 11.25
C HIS A 66 -20.41 -11.14 11.45
N HIS A 67 -21.49 -10.68 12.10
CA HIS A 67 -21.84 -9.25 12.20
C HIS A 67 -20.72 -8.37 12.78
N GLU A 68 -20.05 -8.79 13.85
CA GLU A 68 -18.92 -8.04 14.43
C GLU A 68 -17.72 -7.97 13.49
N THR A 69 -17.31 -9.12 12.93
CA THR A 69 -16.22 -9.19 11.94
C THR A 69 -16.51 -8.32 10.73
N LYS A 70 -17.73 -8.39 10.18
CA LYS A 70 -18.17 -7.55 9.07
C LYS A 70 -18.06 -6.07 9.39
N ARG A 71 -18.54 -5.64 10.56
CA ARG A 71 -18.46 -4.24 11.01
C ARG A 71 -17.00 -3.76 11.07
N ARG A 72 -16.11 -4.55 11.68
CA ARG A 72 -14.68 -4.20 11.82
C ARG A 72 -13.95 -4.23 10.49
N TYR A 73 -14.23 -5.24 9.65
CA TYR A 73 -13.73 -5.33 8.29
C TYR A 73 -14.14 -4.10 7.47
N THR A 74 -15.41 -3.67 7.50
CA THR A 74 -15.86 -2.47 6.77
C THR A 74 -15.12 -1.21 7.24
N GLN A 75 -14.81 -1.08 8.53
CA GLN A 75 -13.98 0.02 9.03
C GLN A 75 -12.56 -0.03 8.44
N ALA A 76 -11.93 -1.21 8.45
CA ALA A 76 -10.61 -1.40 7.84
C ALA A 76 -10.64 -1.12 6.32
N GLN A 77 -11.63 -1.66 5.60
CA GLN A 77 -11.79 -1.49 4.16
C GLN A 77 -11.97 -0.02 3.77
N THR A 78 -12.68 0.76 4.59
CA THR A 78 -12.83 2.20 4.39
C THR A 78 -11.48 2.92 4.43
N LEU A 79 -10.60 2.57 5.38
CA LEU A 79 -9.26 3.16 5.48
C LEU A 79 -8.40 2.80 4.26
N VAL A 80 -8.43 1.53 3.84
CA VAL A 80 -7.68 1.04 2.68
C VAL A 80 -8.15 1.70 1.38
N THR A 81 -9.47 1.70 1.15
CA THR A 81 -10.08 2.32 -0.03
C THR A 81 -9.77 3.82 -0.10
N GLN A 82 -9.81 4.52 1.03
CA GLN A 82 -9.43 5.93 1.08
C GLN A 82 -7.96 6.14 0.72
N ALA A 83 -7.04 5.35 1.30
CA ALA A 83 -5.61 5.46 1.01
C ALA A 83 -5.30 5.16 -0.47
N HIS A 84 -5.85 4.07 -1.00
CA HIS A 84 -5.68 3.68 -2.40
C HIS A 84 -6.32 4.69 -3.36
N GLY A 85 -7.55 5.14 -3.10
CA GLY A 85 -8.23 6.14 -3.92
C GLY A 85 -7.48 7.47 -3.98
N ILE A 86 -6.90 7.91 -2.86
CA ILE A 86 -6.03 9.10 -2.83
C ILE A 86 -4.77 8.86 -3.67
N ALA A 87 -4.08 7.73 -3.49
CA ALA A 87 -2.89 7.37 -4.26
C ALA A 87 -3.16 7.37 -5.78
N TRP A 88 -4.23 6.71 -6.22
CA TRP A 88 -4.62 6.66 -7.63
C TRP A 88 -4.98 8.04 -8.18
N SER A 89 -5.78 8.82 -7.43
CA SER A 89 -6.17 10.17 -7.85
C SER A 89 -4.98 11.11 -7.98
N MET A 90 -3.96 10.94 -7.13
CA MET A 90 -2.71 11.71 -7.18
C MET A 90 -1.94 11.40 -8.46
N LEU A 91 -1.79 10.12 -8.81
CA LEU A 91 -1.08 9.71 -10.03
C LEU A 91 -1.81 10.13 -11.30
N ARG A 92 -3.15 9.99 -11.32
CA ARG A 92 -3.98 10.37 -12.46
C ARG A 92 -3.93 11.86 -12.77
N LYS A 93 -3.85 12.72 -11.75
CA LYS A 93 -3.72 14.18 -11.94
C LYS A 93 -2.41 14.58 -12.63
N ILE A 94 -1.40 13.70 -12.62
CA ILE A 94 -0.09 13.94 -13.21
C ILE A 94 -0.09 13.47 -14.67
N ASP A 95 -0.41 12.19 -14.85
CA ASP A 95 -0.37 11.51 -16.13
C ASP A 95 -1.27 10.26 -16.05
N ASP A 96 -2.24 10.16 -16.96
CA ASP A 96 -3.11 8.98 -17.07
C ASP A 96 -2.27 7.70 -17.30
N ARG A 97 -1.11 7.81 -17.96
CA ARG A 97 -0.20 6.67 -18.16
C ARG A 97 0.44 6.22 -16.84
N ALA A 98 0.77 7.14 -15.95
CA ALA A 98 1.35 6.81 -14.65
C ALA A 98 0.34 6.07 -13.76
N ALA A 99 -0.93 6.47 -13.79
CA ALA A 99 -2.00 5.77 -13.08
C ALA A 99 -2.21 4.35 -13.59
N ARG A 100 -2.10 4.13 -14.91
CA ARG A 100 -2.17 2.79 -15.52
C ARG A 100 -0.98 1.92 -15.11
N GLN A 101 0.24 2.44 -15.25
CA GLN A 101 1.46 1.73 -14.83
C GLN A 101 1.44 1.35 -13.34
N TYR A 102 0.87 2.21 -12.51
CA TYR A 102 0.66 1.92 -11.09
C TYR A 102 -0.28 0.72 -10.88
N ASN A 103 -1.40 0.69 -11.58
CA ASN A 103 -2.33 -0.45 -11.52
C ASN A 103 -1.65 -1.73 -12.04
N ASP A 104 -0.97 -1.66 -13.20
CA ASP A 104 -0.27 -2.82 -13.78
C ASP A 104 0.78 -3.40 -12.80
N LYS A 105 1.57 -2.54 -12.16
CA LYS A 105 2.55 -2.94 -11.13
C LYS A 105 1.88 -3.51 -9.88
N THR A 106 0.72 -2.97 -9.50
CA THR A 106 -0.04 -3.46 -8.35
C THR A 106 -0.58 -4.85 -8.61
N ASP A 107 -1.11 -5.09 -9.81
CA ASP A 107 -1.60 -6.41 -10.24
C ASP A 107 -0.46 -7.42 -10.27
N GLU A 108 0.68 -7.07 -10.86
CA GLU A 108 1.87 -7.93 -10.91
C GLU A 108 2.39 -8.26 -9.50
N ALA A 109 2.60 -7.24 -8.67
CA ALA A 109 3.07 -7.42 -7.30
C ALA A 109 2.10 -8.26 -6.47
N TYR A 110 0.78 -8.05 -6.62
CA TYR A 110 -0.21 -8.82 -5.88
C TYR A 110 -0.25 -10.28 -6.31
N ARG A 111 -0.13 -10.57 -7.62
CA ARG A 111 0.00 -11.96 -8.10
C ARG A 111 1.22 -12.65 -7.49
N THR A 112 2.35 -11.96 -7.42
CA THR A 112 3.57 -12.49 -6.79
C THR A 112 3.37 -12.76 -5.30
N ILE A 113 2.80 -11.80 -4.56
CA ILE A 113 2.51 -11.96 -3.12
C ILE A 113 1.57 -13.14 -2.89
N SER A 114 0.43 -13.17 -3.57
CA SER A 114 -0.58 -14.22 -3.38
C SER A 114 -0.06 -15.60 -3.79
N GLY A 115 0.79 -15.66 -4.83
CA GLY A 115 1.40 -16.90 -5.30
C GLY A 115 2.50 -17.47 -4.40
N CYS A 116 3.22 -16.64 -3.63
CA CYS A 116 4.31 -17.11 -2.78
C CYS A 116 3.85 -17.56 -1.37
N ILE A 117 2.61 -17.28 -0.99
CA ILE A 117 2.08 -17.58 0.34
C ILE A 117 1.22 -18.84 0.28
N LEU A 118 1.74 -19.92 0.86
CA LEU A 118 1.16 -21.26 0.82
C LEU A 118 0.16 -21.54 1.97
N LEU A 119 -0.30 -20.51 2.66
CA LEU A 119 -1.32 -20.66 3.71
C LEU A 119 -2.68 -20.99 3.09
N GLU A 120 -3.53 -21.70 3.85
CA GLU A 120 -4.90 -21.96 3.43
C GLU A 120 -5.81 -20.74 3.65
N ALA A 121 -6.91 -20.65 2.89
CA ALA A 121 -7.95 -19.66 3.14
C ALA A 121 -8.70 -20.00 4.44
N PRO A 122 -9.06 -19.03 5.30
CA PRO A 122 -8.86 -17.59 5.19
C PRO A 122 -7.54 -17.06 5.78
N GLN A 123 -6.67 -17.95 6.28
CA GLN A 123 -5.42 -17.57 6.94
C GLN A 123 -4.46 -16.85 6.01
N ARG A 124 -4.45 -17.21 4.72
CA ARG A 124 -3.64 -16.57 3.68
C ARG A 124 -3.92 -15.08 3.53
N SER A 125 -5.13 -14.71 3.12
CA SER A 125 -5.49 -13.31 2.89
C SER A 125 -5.36 -12.47 4.17
N TYR A 126 -5.71 -13.05 5.32
CA TYR A 126 -5.55 -12.41 6.63
C TYR A 126 -4.09 -12.03 6.89
N ASN A 127 -3.17 -12.98 6.72
CA ASN A 127 -1.75 -12.76 6.96
C ASN A 127 -1.12 -11.81 5.93
N ILE A 128 -1.60 -11.82 4.68
CA ILE A 128 -1.21 -10.84 3.66
C ILE A 128 -1.59 -9.43 4.13
N VAL A 129 -2.85 -9.21 4.52
CA VAL A 129 -3.34 -7.90 4.98
C VAL A 129 -2.51 -7.37 6.14
N LEU A 130 -2.29 -8.20 7.18
CA LEU A 130 -1.51 -7.78 8.34
C LEU A 130 -0.08 -7.40 7.98
N SER A 131 0.55 -8.21 7.14
CA SER A 131 1.95 -8.01 6.77
C SER A 131 2.14 -6.79 5.88
N LEU A 132 1.24 -6.57 4.92
CA LEU A 132 1.22 -5.36 4.11
C LEU A 132 1.06 -4.10 4.97
N CYS A 133 0.19 -4.11 5.99
CA CYS A 133 0.02 -2.98 6.90
C CYS A 133 1.33 -2.63 7.65
N ARG A 134 2.08 -3.65 8.08
CA ARG A 134 3.38 -3.47 8.75
C ARG A 134 4.44 -2.91 7.81
N ILE A 135 4.58 -3.49 6.61
CA ILE A 135 5.57 -3.06 5.61
C ILE A 135 5.27 -1.62 5.17
N ILE A 136 4.01 -1.29 4.89
CA ILE A 136 3.60 0.08 4.53
C ILE A 136 3.94 1.06 5.66
N SER A 137 3.67 0.71 6.91
CA SER A 137 3.97 1.55 8.07
C SER A 137 5.48 1.78 8.21
N SER A 138 6.29 0.73 8.02
CA SER A 138 7.76 0.81 8.02
C SER A 138 8.28 1.72 6.90
N LEU A 139 7.80 1.52 5.67
CA LEU A 139 8.17 2.35 4.53
C LEU A 139 7.78 3.82 4.74
N ASN A 140 6.55 4.09 5.20
CA ASN A 140 6.07 5.44 5.48
C ASN A 140 6.91 6.12 6.57
N GLY A 141 7.37 5.37 7.57
CA GLY A 141 8.31 5.87 8.59
C GLY A 141 9.67 6.26 8.02
N ARG A 142 10.21 5.49 7.06
CA ARG A 142 11.51 5.77 6.42
C ARG A 142 11.51 7.00 5.52
N ILE A 143 10.36 7.33 4.92
CA ILE A 143 10.18 8.54 4.10
C ILE A 143 9.71 9.75 4.93
N SER A 144 9.20 9.50 6.15
CA SER A 144 8.70 10.52 7.06
C SER A 144 9.73 11.61 7.36
N GLY A 145 9.26 12.85 7.54
CA GLY A 145 10.09 14.05 7.74
C GLY A 145 10.44 14.79 6.44
N ARG A 146 10.57 14.07 5.30
CA ARG A 146 10.70 14.68 3.96
C ARG A 146 9.43 14.45 3.14
N TYR A 147 9.05 13.19 2.89
CA TYR A 147 7.91 12.79 2.06
C TYR A 147 6.95 11.95 2.90
N ASP A 148 5.93 12.57 3.50
CA ASP A 148 5.00 11.84 4.39
C ASP A 148 3.67 11.58 3.66
N PHE A 149 3.32 10.32 3.46
CA PHE A 149 2.03 9.94 2.90
C PHE A 149 1.01 9.79 4.03
N ASN A 150 0.42 10.93 4.41
CA ASN A 150 -0.58 11.01 5.47
C ASN A 150 -1.71 9.96 5.37
N PRO A 151 -2.26 9.63 4.17
CA PRO A 151 -3.31 8.62 4.05
C PRO A 151 -2.89 7.20 4.47
N ALA A 152 -1.60 6.86 4.51
CA ALA A 152 -1.16 5.55 4.99
C ALA A 152 -1.08 5.45 6.53
N LYS A 153 -1.04 6.57 7.26
CA LYS A 153 -0.93 6.56 8.73
C LYS A 153 -2.04 5.77 9.43
N PRO A 154 -3.32 5.89 9.03
CA PRO A 154 -4.40 5.14 9.67
C PRO A 154 -4.30 3.62 9.44
N LEU A 155 -3.57 3.15 8.42
CA LEU A 155 -3.50 1.73 8.06
C LEU A 155 -2.87 0.86 9.17
N VAL A 156 -2.02 1.45 10.03
CA VAL A 156 -1.44 0.76 11.20
C VAL A 156 -2.50 0.24 12.18
N ARG A 157 -3.74 0.77 12.13
CA ARG A 157 -4.86 0.36 12.98
C ARG A 157 -5.57 -0.89 12.49
N ILE A 158 -5.39 -1.27 11.22
CA ILE A 158 -6.10 -2.39 10.59
C ILE A 158 -5.86 -3.71 11.34
N PRO A 159 -4.62 -4.08 11.72
CA PRO A 159 -4.40 -5.29 12.52
C PRO A 159 -5.26 -5.38 13.78
N ALA A 160 -5.34 -4.29 14.55
CA ALA A 160 -6.17 -4.24 15.76
C ALA A 160 -7.68 -4.27 15.46
N LEU A 161 -8.11 -3.79 14.29
CA LEU A 161 -9.51 -3.92 13.87
C LEU A 161 -9.86 -5.38 13.52
N LEU A 162 -8.92 -6.11 12.93
CA LEU A 162 -9.12 -7.48 12.46
C LEU A 162 -8.77 -8.55 13.49
N GLU A 163 -8.35 -8.16 14.70
CA GLU A 163 -8.03 -9.09 15.79
C GLU A 163 -9.24 -9.95 16.20
N CYS A 164 -10.47 -9.41 16.09
CA CYS A 164 -11.70 -10.12 16.44
C CYS A 164 -12.00 -11.34 15.55
N ILE A 165 -11.28 -11.51 14.44
CA ILE A 165 -11.45 -12.66 13.53
C ILE A 165 -10.83 -13.93 14.16
N GLY A 166 -9.84 -13.77 15.05
CA GLY A 166 -9.22 -14.90 15.77
C GLY A 166 -8.33 -15.80 14.90
N ILE A 167 -7.84 -15.31 13.76
CA ILE A 167 -6.87 -16.00 12.90
C ILE A 167 -5.45 -15.71 13.40
N GLU A 168 -4.58 -16.72 13.36
CA GLU A 168 -3.19 -16.59 13.76
C GLU A 168 -2.38 -15.73 12.77
N ASP A 169 -1.58 -14.80 13.33
CA ASP A 169 -0.65 -13.95 12.60
C ASP A 169 0.74 -14.60 12.51
N CYS A 170 1.00 -15.23 11.36
CA CYS A 170 2.22 -15.96 11.02
C CYS A 170 3.43 -15.07 10.67
N LYS A 171 3.30 -13.73 10.73
CA LYS A 171 4.40 -12.78 10.48
C LYS A 171 5.16 -13.01 9.16
N ILE A 172 4.42 -13.15 8.06
CA ILE A 172 4.99 -13.42 6.72
C ILE A 172 5.64 -12.19 6.05
N ASP A 173 5.97 -11.15 6.83
CA ASP A 173 6.55 -9.88 6.36
C ASP A 173 7.80 -10.13 5.49
N GLY A 174 8.72 -10.96 5.98
CA GLY A 174 9.96 -11.27 5.29
C GLY A 174 9.77 -12.00 3.95
N ILE A 175 8.75 -12.85 3.83
CA ILE A 175 8.45 -13.56 2.58
C ILE A 175 7.98 -12.54 1.53
N ILE A 176 7.07 -11.65 1.91
CA ILE A 176 6.58 -10.58 1.02
C ILE A 176 7.72 -9.66 0.63
N GLU A 177 8.55 -9.25 1.59
CA GLU A 177 9.65 -8.33 1.31
C GLU A 177 10.71 -8.93 0.40
N LEU A 178 11.05 -10.22 0.54
CA LEU A 178 12.03 -10.93 -0.30
C LEU A 178 11.57 -11.12 -1.75
N ASN A 179 10.27 -11.38 -1.95
CA ASN A 179 9.72 -11.65 -3.29
C ASN A 179 9.33 -10.38 -4.06
N LEU A 180 9.46 -9.20 -3.43
CA LEU A 180 9.22 -7.90 -4.04
C LEU A 180 10.50 -7.05 -4.14
N ILE A 181 11.68 -7.69 -4.02
CA ILE A 181 12.97 -7.04 -4.28
C ILE A 181 13.17 -7.03 -5.80
N ASP A 182 12.96 -5.86 -6.41
CA ASP A 182 13.59 -5.46 -7.68
C ASP A 182 14.94 -4.79 -7.39
#